data_AF-A0A3D3HE83-F1
#
_entry.id   AF-A0A3D3HE83-F1
#
_cell.length_a   1.000
_cell.length_b   1.000
_cell.length_c   1.000
_cell.angle_alpha   90.00
_cell.angle_beta   90.00
_cell.angle_gamma   90.00
#
_symmetry.space_group_name_H-M   'P 1'
#
loop_
_entity.id
_entity.type
_entity.pdbx_description
1 polymer ?
#
loop_
_entity_poly.entity_id
_entity_poly.type
_entity_poly.pdbx_seq_one_letter_code
_entity_poly.pdbx_strand_id
1 'polypeptide(L)' 'LAYAELYFTEKLWPDFGKEDFYKAVADFQKRERRYGKTSEQIAENR' A
#
# COMPACT_ATOMS: atom_id res chain seq x y z
N LEU A 1 3.10 -2.37 14.21
CA LEU A 1 2.17 -2.08 13.09
C LEU A 1 1.82 -0.58 13.02
N ALA A 2 2.72 0.34 13.40
CA ALA A 2 2.37 1.76 13.49
C ALA A 2 2.33 2.50 12.12
N TYR A 3 2.98 1.92 11.10
CA TYR A 3 3.20 2.56 9.79
C TYR A 3 2.88 1.62 8.61
N ALA A 4 2.15 0.53 8.86
CA ALA A 4 1.77 -0.41 7.82
C ALA A 4 0.38 -0.06 7.29
N GLU A 5 0.23 0.03 5.97
CA GLU A 5 -1.09 0.12 5.34
C GLU A 5 -1.80 -1.23 5.40
N LEU A 6 -3.08 -1.20 5.76
CA LEU A 6 -3.92 -2.39 5.79
C LEU A 6 -4.69 -2.50 4.47
N TYR A 7 -4.46 -3.60 3.75
CA TYR A 7 -5.17 -3.94 2.53
C TYR A 7 -6.26 -4.97 2.84
N PHE A 8 -7.50 -4.65 2.48
CA PHE A 8 -8.66 -5.53 2.69
C PHE A 8 -9.22 -5.95 1.34
N THR A 9 -9.59 -7.23 1.24
CA THR A 9 -10.24 -7.80 0.06
C THR A 9 -11.41 -8.68 0.48
N GLU A 10 -12.47 -8.69 -0.32
CA GLU A 10 -13.64 -9.56 -0.12
C GLU A 10 -13.34 -11.01 -0.53
N LYS A 11 -12.19 -11.26 -1.16
CA LYS A 11 -11.76 -12.61 -1.53
C LYS A 11 -11.38 -13.43 -0.30
N LEU A 12 -11.86 -14.66 -0.27
CA LEU A 12 -11.41 -15.65 0.69
C LEU A 12 -9.97 -16.05 0.37
N TRP A 13 -9.21 -16.41 1.40
CA TRP A 13 -7.81 -16.83 1.27
C TRP A 13 -7.54 -17.90 0.20
N PRO A 14 -8.33 -19.00 0.08
CA PRO A 14 -8.09 -20.00 -0.97
C PRO A 14 -8.27 -19.47 -2.39
N ASP A 15 -9.03 -18.39 -2.57
CA ASP A 15 -9.28 -17.73 -3.87
C ASP A 15 -8.31 -16.56 -4.14
N PHE A 16 -7.43 -16.25 -3.18
CA PHE A 16 -6.46 -15.18 -3.30
C PHE A 16 -5.25 -15.66 -4.11
N GLY A 17 -5.13 -15.15 -5.34
CA GLY A 17 -4.11 -15.57 -6.28
C GLY A 17 -2.98 -14.56 -6.50
N LYS A 18 -2.04 -14.95 -7.36
CA LYS A 18 -0.91 -14.11 -7.79
C LYS A 18 -1.35 -12.75 -8.36
N GLU A 19 -2.44 -12.74 -9.14
CA GLU A 19 -2.97 -11.51 -9.73
C GLU A 19 -3.54 -10.55 -8.67
N ASP A 20 -4.16 -11.09 -7.62
CA ASP A 20 -4.71 -10.29 -6.51
C ASP A 20 -3.59 -9.68 -5.68
N PHE A 21 -2.50 -10.43 -5.48
CA PHE A 21 -1.30 -9.89 -4.86
C PHE A 21 -0.72 -8.72 -5.65
N TYR A 22 -0.57 -8.84 -6.98
CA TYR A 22 -0.09 -7.72 -7.79
C TYR A 22 -1.02 -6.51 -7.77
N LYS A 23 -2.34 -6.74 -7.75
CA LYS A 23 -3.32 -5.66 -7.60
C LYS A 23 -3.19 -4.97 -6.25
N ALA A 24 -3.01 -5.72 -5.16
CA ALA A 24 -2.80 -5.17 -3.82
C ALA A 24 -1.53 -4.31 -3.75
N VAL A 25 -0.43 -4.78 -4.34
CA VAL A 25 0.84 -4.03 -4.41
C VAL A 25 0.68 -2.77 -5.27
N ALA A 26 0.01 -2.86 -6.41
CA ALA A 26 -0.24 -1.71 -7.28
C ALA A 26 -1.14 -0.66 -6.62
N ASP A 27 -2.11 -1.09 -5.81
CA ASP A 27 -2.99 -0.21 -5.03
C ASP A 27 -2.21 0.50 -3.91
N PHE A 28 -1.40 -0.25 -3.15
CA PHE A 28 -0.48 0.29 -2.16
C PHE A 28 0.45 1.37 -2.76
N GLN A 29 1.04 1.10 -3.93
CA GLN A 29 1.92 2.06 -4.61
C GLN A 29 1.19 3.32 -5.11
N LYS A 30 -0.11 3.25 -5.36
CA LYS A 30 -0.93 4.40 -5.80
C LYS A 30 -1.36 5.29 -4.63
N ARG A 31 -1.47 4.75 -3.41
CA ARG A 31 -1.99 5.48 -2.25
C ARG A 31 -1.02 6.54 -1.70
N GLU A 32 0.28 6.45 -1.99
CA GLU A 32 1.28 7.40 -1.47
C GLU A 32 2.20 8.02 -2.54
N ARG A 33 1.65 8.48 -3.68
CA ARG A 33 2.39 9.41 -4.54
C ARG A 33 1.50 10.47 -5.18
N ARG A 34 1.29 11.59 -4.48
CA ARG A 34 1.12 12.86 -5.20
C ARG A 34 2.43 13.51 -5.60
N TYR A 35 3.53 13.38 -4.84
CA TYR A 35 4.85 13.90 -5.25
C TYR A 35 6.01 13.20 -4.52
N GLY A 36 6.30 11.93 -4.86
CA GLY A 36 7.63 11.31 -4.66
C GLY A 36 8.30 11.35 -3.28
N LYS A 37 7.60 11.73 -2.21
CA LYS A 37 8.07 11.75 -0.82
C LYS A 37 6.93 11.22 0.03
N THR A 38 7.21 10.23 0.85
CA THR A 38 6.28 9.83 1.91
C THR A 38 6.16 10.98 2.90
N SER A 39 5.00 11.15 3.53
CA SER A 39 4.73 12.29 4.42
C SER A 39 5.74 12.37 5.58
N GLU A 40 6.32 11.23 6.01
CA GLU A 40 7.40 11.13 6.99
C GLU A 40 8.74 11.73 6.52
N GLN A 41 9.10 11.60 5.24
CA GLN A 41 10.35 12.15 4.69
C GLN A 41 10.33 13.68 4.56
N ILE A 42 9.16 14.31 4.64
CA ILE A 42 9.02 15.77 4.59
C ILE A 42 9.27 16.37 5.99
N ALA A 43 9.04 15.62 7.07
CA ALA A 43 9.20 16.10 8.44
C ALA A 43 10.66 16.16 8.91
N GLU A 44 11.57 15.34 8.34
CA GLU A 44 13.01 15.35 8.65
C GLU A 44 13.81 16.46 7.95
N ASN A 45 13.18 17.36 7.20
CA ASN A 45 13.85 18.44 6.47
C ASN A 45 13.48 19.85 6.98
N ARG A 46 13.11 19.97 8.26
CA ARG A 46 12.94 21.26 8.95
C ARG A 46 13.95 21.45 10.05
#